data_AF-A0A7S2G189-F1
#
_entry.id   AF-A0A7S2G189-F1
#
_cell.length_a   1.000
_cell.length_b   1.000
_cell.length_c   1.000
_cell.angle_alpha   90.00
_cell.angle_beta   90.00
_cell.angle_gamma   90.00
#
_symmetry.space_group_name_H-M   'P 1'
#
loop_
_entity.id
_entity.type
_entity.pdbx_description
1 polymer ?
#
loop_
_entity_poly.entity_id
_entity_poly.type
_entity_poly.pdbx_seq_one_letter_code
_entity_poly.pdbx_strand_id
1 'polypeptide(L)'
;HHVQPHPHESYGPTVSGVGGALYPFSAATTANTLYPGGYPATLPPPPPGFHDSHTAASSVGVYSNQNMQPPSTSQSNEYDSVLAPGTSLLADTAIASNRVSIHLKGLPSNLNLDPSLPALVYTELINFGRCKKRSGSRHCVMCGRSAGGECVIPTQNKDVCNVCDTGIWLLMYKNVHFKWCKGCKKFLHLHAFAQKLGAVAKSKPGAKKGPPKQPTKCDICRGRGRDAYRAKREQALTQAALHGPSTTVKSQEPDEEVE
;
A
#
# COMPACT_ATOMS: atom_id res chain seq x y z
N HIS A 1 63.84 7.19 3.40
CA HIS A 1 63.08 7.81 4.50
C HIS A 1 61.72 7.14 4.59
N HIS A 2 61.69 5.99 5.26
CA HIS A 2 61.18 5.77 6.62
C HIS A 2 59.67 5.53 6.64
N VAL A 3 59.30 4.26 6.45
CA VAL A 3 57.97 3.70 6.71
C VAL A 3 57.86 3.46 8.21
N GLN A 4 56.79 3.94 8.85
CA GLN A 4 56.45 3.60 10.23
C GLN A 4 55.44 2.44 10.26
N PRO A 5 55.61 1.44 11.15
CA PRO A 5 54.61 0.42 11.40
C PRO A 5 53.63 0.85 12.51
N HIS A 6 52.34 0.57 12.31
CA HIS A 6 51.31 0.69 13.34
C HIS A 6 51.38 -0.51 14.31
N PRO A 7 51.18 -0.30 15.63
CA PRO A 7 51.16 -1.38 16.60
C PRO A 7 49.82 -2.14 16.59
N HIS A 8 49.96 -3.44 16.83
CA HIS A 8 48.91 -4.45 16.89
C HIS A 8 48.45 -4.55 18.36
N GLU A 9 47.24 -4.08 18.68
CA GLU A 9 46.65 -4.30 20.01
C GLU A 9 45.86 -5.61 20.03
N SER A 10 46.47 -6.60 20.65
CA SER A 10 45.87 -7.86 21.07
C SER A 10 45.42 -7.75 22.52
N TYR A 11 44.11 -7.80 22.77
CA TYR A 11 43.56 -8.06 24.11
C TYR A 11 42.67 -9.30 24.07
N GLY A 12 43.21 -10.37 24.67
CA GLY A 12 42.50 -11.57 25.09
C GLY A 12 41.89 -11.43 26.49
N PRO A 13 41.25 -12.50 27.02
CA PRO A 13 40.10 -12.40 27.91
C PRO A 13 40.45 -12.48 29.39
N THR A 14 39.64 -11.84 30.24
CA THR A 14 39.56 -12.11 31.68
C THR A 14 38.14 -12.43 32.08
N VAL A 15 37.92 -13.73 32.32
CA VAL A 15 36.83 -14.29 33.13
C VAL A 15 37.21 -14.19 34.61
N SER A 16 36.31 -13.67 35.45
CA SER A 16 36.07 -14.07 36.85
C SER A 16 35.07 -13.12 37.49
N GLY A 17 34.05 -13.64 38.17
CA GLY A 17 33.17 -12.82 38.99
C GLY A 17 31.81 -13.41 39.33
N VAL A 18 31.82 -14.43 40.18
CA VAL A 18 30.69 -14.95 40.96
C VAL A 18 29.92 -13.85 41.72
N GLY A 19 28.60 -13.96 41.79
CA GLY A 19 27.76 -13.09 42.63
C GLY A 19 26.28 -13.36 42.44
N GLY A 20 25.79 -14.45 43.03
CA GLY A 20 24.37 -14.79 43.06
C GLY A 20 23.57 -13.81 43.92
N ALA A 21 22.45 -13.32 43.39
CA ALA A 21 21.38 -12.70 44.16
C ALA A 21 20.06 -13.41 43.79
N LEU A 22 19.57 -14.17 44.77
CA LEU A 22 18.26 -14.82 44.76
C LEU A 22 17.18 -13.74 44.77
N TYR A 23 16.35 -13.69 43.74
CA TYR A 23 15.07 -12.99 43.79
C TYR A 23 13.95 -13.99 44.10
N PRO A 24 13.08 -13.71 45.09
CA PRO A 24 11.99 -14.60 45.44
C PRO A 24 10.90 -14.60 44.37
N PHE A 25 10.51 -15.80 43.99
CA PHE A 25 9.33 -16.11 43.20
C PHE A 25 8.07 -15.84 44.05
N SER A 26 7.38 -14.73 43.79
CA SER A 26 6.04 -14.53 44.36
C SER A 26 5.02 -15.22 43.46
N ALA A 27 4.56 -16.38 43.92
CA ALA A 27 3.38 -17.06 43.41
C ALA A 27 2.15 -16.18 43.64
N ALA A 28 1.53 -15.71 42.55
CA ALA A 28 0.21 -15.09 42.61
C ALA A 28 -0.85 -16.18 42.41
N THR A 29 -1.49 -16.51 43.53
CA THR A 29 -2.61 -17.42 43.70
C THR A 29 -3.80 -17.03 42.82
N THR A 30 -4.31 -18.06 42.14
CA THR A 30 -5.65 -18.16 41.54
C THR A 30 -6.75 -17.64 42.47
N ALA A 31 -7.47 -16.61 42.03
CA ALA A 31 -8.79 -16.28 42.53
C ALA A 31 -9.80 -16.38 41.38
N ASN A 32 -10.49 -17.52 41.36
CA ASN A 32 -11.74 -17.74 40.63
C ASN A 32 -12.75 -16.67 41.03
N THR A 33 -13.20 -15.84 40.08
CA THR A 33 -14.46 -15.12 40.21
C THR A 33 -15.43 -15.71 39.19
N LEU A 34 -16.37 -16.49 39.72
CA LEU A 34 -17.56 -17.01 39.04
C LEU A 34 -18.40 -15.84 38.53
N TYR A 35 -18.60 -15.76 37.22
CA TYR A 35 -19.71 -15.03 36.61
C TYR A 35 -20.72 -16.08 36.08
N PRO A 36 -21.92 -16.19 36.66
CA PRO A 36 -23.01 -16.94 36.05
C PRO A 36 -23.76 -16.00 35.11
N GLY A 37 -23.66 -16.24 33.81
CA GLY A 37 -24.32 -15.43 32.79
C GLY A 37 -24.34 -16.14 31.45
N GLY A 38 -25.09 -17.23 31.37
CA GLY A 38 -25.33 -17.95 30.13
C GLY A 38 -26.23 -17.14 29.20
N TYR A 39 -25.72 -16.81 28.02
CA TYR A 39 -26.52 -16.57 26.83
C TYR A 39 -26.06 -17.55 25.75
N PRO A 40 -26.92 -18.42 25.21
CA PRO A 40 -26.57 -19.24 24.07
C PRO A 40 -26.44 -18.34 22.83
N ALA A 41 -25.22 -18.18 22.32
CA ALA A 41 -24.97 -17.55 21.03
C ALA A 41 -25.22 -18.55 19.90
N THR A 42 -26.49 -18.86 19.61
CA THR A 42 -26.88 -19.36 18.30
C THR A 42 -26.94 -18.17 17.34
N LEU A 43 -25.82 -17.89 16.68
CA LEU A 43 -25.83 -17.00 15.52
C LEU A 43 -26.69 -17.64 14.42
N PRO A 44 -27.68 -16.94 13.85
CA PRO A 44 -28.42 -17.44 12.70
C PRO A 44 -27.46 -17.57 11.49
N PRO A 45 -27.67 -18.58 10.63
CA PRO A 45 -26.88 -18.73 9.41
C PRO A 45 -27.09 -17.50 8.49
N PRO A 46 -26.07 -17.11 7.71
CA PRO A 46 -26.22 -16.07 6.71
C PRO A 46 -27.28 -16.50 5.67
N PRO A 47 -28.08 -15.55 5.14
CA PRO A 47 -29.09 -15.85 4.14
C PRO A 47 -28.43 -16.41 2.86
N PRO A 48 -29.08 -17.36 2.16
CA PRO A 48 -28.60 -17.90 0.90
C PRO A 48 -28.56 -16.80 -0.17
N GLY A 49 -27.56 -16.93 -1.05
CA GLY A 49 -27.04 -15.88 -1.90
C GLY A 49 -28.02 -15.33 -2.93
N PHE A 50 -27.97 -14.01 -3.10
CA PHE A 50 -28.39 -13.36 -4.33
C PHE A 50 -27.38 -13.69 -5.42
N HIS A 51 -27.79 -14.51 -6.38
CA HIS A 51 -27.10 -14.68 -7.65
C HIS A 51 -27.25 -13.39 -8.45
N ASP A 52 -26.15 -12.66 -8.63
CA ASP A 52 -26.07 -11.60 -9.63
C ASP A 52 -25.99 -12.24 -11.02
N SER A 53 -27.15 -12.33 -11.68
CA SER A 53 -27.27 -12.65 -13.09
C SER A 53 -26.68 -11.50 -13.93
N HIS A 54 -25.42 -11.63 -14.35
CA HIS A 54 -24.87 -10.80 -15.41
C HIS A 54 -25.40 -11.29 -16.76
N THR A 55 -26.48 -10.68 -17.23
CA THR A 55 -26.94 -10.77 -18.61
C THR A 55 -25.91 -10.10 -19.52
N ALA A 56 -25.29 -10.91 -20.38
CA ALA A 56 -24.43 -10.44 -21.45
C ALA A 56 -25.28 -9.72 -22.51
N ALA A 57 -24.98 -8.44 -22.77
CA ALA A 57 -25.40 -7.75 -23.97
C ALA A 57 -24.20 -7.64 -24.90
N SER A 58 -24.18 -8.50 -25.92
CA SER A 58 -23.33 -8.39 -27.08
C SER A 58 -23.76 -7.18 -27.90
N SER A 59 -22.85 -6.21 -28.10
CA SER A 59 -22.94 -5.27 -29.20
C SER A 59 -21.67 -5.36 -30.04
N VAL A 60 -21.86 -5.85 -31.26
CA VAL A 60 -20.87 -5.90 -32.33
C VAL A 60 -20.74 -4.48 -32.89
N GLY A 61 -19.68 -3.78 -32.51
CA GLY A 61 -19.31 -2.48 -33.07
C GLY A 61 -18.10 -2.63 -33.99
N VAL A 62 -18.34 -2.56 -35.30
CA VAL A 62 -17.33 -2.50 -36.36
C VAL A 62 -16.63 -1.14 -36.29
N TYR A 63 -15.35 -1.11 -35.91
CA TYR A 63 -14.52 0.10 -36.02
C TYR A 63 -13.71 0.07 -37.31
N SER A 64 -13.98 1.04 -38.17
CA SER A 64 -13.23 1.35 -39.38
C SER A 64 -11.96 2.12 -39.00
N ASN A 65 -10.80 1.62 -39.43
CA ASN A 65 -9.49 2.25 -39.25
C ASN A 65 -9.33 3.41 -40.23
N GLN A 66 -9.24 4.64 -39.73
CA GLN A 66 -8.64 5.74 -40.49
C GLN A 66 -7.42 6.31 -39.77
N ASN A 67 -6.36 6.26 -40.56
CA ASN A 67 -4.97 6.59 -40.31
C ASN A 67 -4.80 8.13 -40.34
N MET A 68 -4.43 8.73 -39.21
CA MET A 68 -3.97 10.13 -39.15
C MET A 68 -2.74 10.19 -38.24
N GLN A 69 -1.57 10.37 -38.86
CA GLN A 69 -0.33 10.72 -38.17
C GLN A 69 -0.41 12.16 -37.66
N PRO A 70 0.00 12.44 -36.41
CA PRO A 70 0.35 13.80 -36.00
C PRO A 70 1.84 14.09 -36.24
N PRO A 71 2.20 15.38 -36.45
CA PRO A 71 3.56 15.79 -36.77
C PRO A 71 4.49 15.70 -35.56
N SER A 72 5.76 15.44 -35.87
CA SER A 72 6.89 15.45 -34.95
C SER A 72 7.19 16.87 -34.45
N THR A 73 6.87 17.15 -33.19
CA THR A 73 7.35 18.36 -32.49
C THR A 73 8.54 18.01 -31.62
N SER A 74 9.68 18.60 -31.96
CA SER A 74 10.94 18.61 -31.22
C SER A 74 10.75 19.10 -29.78
N GLN A 75 11.13 18.27 -28.81
CA GLN A 75 11.16 18.62 -27.39
C GLN A 75 12.48 19.33 -27.06
N SER A 76 12.44 20.65 -26.89
CA SER A 76 13.37 21.37 -26.02
C SER A 76 12.77 21.44 -24.62
N ASN A 77 13.55 21.06 -23.61
CA ASN A 77 13.16 21.07 -22.20
C ASN A 77 13.10 22.51 -21.69
N GLU A 78 11.90 23.04 -21.53
CA GLU A 78 11.65 24.27 -20.76
C GLU A 78 10.72 23.95 -19.60
N TYR A 79 11.22 24.22 -18.39
CA TYR A 79 10.57 23.89 -17.12
C TYR A 79 9.56 24.98 -16.78
N ASP A 80 8.44 25.03 -17.50
CA ASP A 80 7.39 26.00 -17.22
C ASP A 80 6.32 25.41 -16.29
N SER A 81 6.41 25.82 -15.03
CA SER A 81 5.54 25.41 -13.95
C SER A 81 4.25 26.22 -14.00
N VAL A 82 3.34 25.86 -14.91
CA VAL A 82 2.04 26.51 -15.03
C VAL A 82 1.13 26.09 -13.88
N LEU A 83 1.16 26.85 -12.79
CA LEU A 83 0.09 26.87 -11.80
C LEU A 83 -1.16 27.43 -12.49
N ALA A 84 -2.23 26.63 -12.58
CA ALA A 84 -3.47 27.06 -13.19
C ALA A 84 -4.04 28.30 -12.45
N PRO A 85 -4.39 29.39 -13.15
CA PRO A 85 -4.95 30.58 -12.52
C PRO A 85 -6.36 30.25 -12.01
N GLY A 86 -6.54 30.28 -10.69
CA GLY A 86 -7.84 30.07 -10.03
C GLY A 86 -7.84 29.15 -8.81
N THR A 87 -6.71 28.58 -8.41
CA THR A 87 -6.64 27.79 -7.18
C THR A 87 -6.52 28.69 -5.94
N SER A 88 -7.65 28.91 -5.27
CA SER A 88 -7.83 29.22 -3.84
C SER A 88 -6.64 29.83 -3.09
N LEU A 89 -6.80 31.06 -2.58
CA LEU A 89 -5.92 31.79 -1.64
C LEU A 89 -5.29 30.95 -0.50
N LEU A 90 -5.85 29.78 -0.17
CA LEU A 90 -5.27 28.84 0.80
C LEU A 90 -3.99 28.14 0.31
N ALA A 91 -3.81 27.95 -1.00
CA ALA A 91 -2.58 27.39 -1.55
C ALA A 91 -1.40 28.37 -1.37
N ASP A 92 -1.65 29.67 -1.51
CA ASP A 92 -0.62 30.70 -1.39
C ASP A 92 -0.07 30.81 0.05
N THR A 93 -0.92 30.63 1.06
CA THR A 93 -0.49 30.59 2.47
C THR A 93 0.29 29.30 2.81
N ALA A 94 -0.05 28.17 2.18
CA ALA A 94 0.67 26.91 2.37
C ALA A 94 2.09 26.97 1.78
N ILE A 95 2.25 27.63 0.63
CA ILE A 95 3.56 27.88 0.01
C ILE A 95 4.43 28.74 0.93
N ALA A 96 3.89 29.80 1.53
CA ALA A 96 4.64 30.67 2.45
C ALA A 96 5.11 29.97 3.74
N SER A 97 4.42 28.90 4.17
CA SER A 97 4.76 28.15 5.39
C SER A 97 5.66 26.93 5.14
N ASN A 98 6.09 26.70 3.90
CA ASN A 98 6.87 25.52 3.49
C ASN A 98 6.21 24.19 3.89
N ARG A 99 4.89 24.20 4.11
CA ARG A 99 4.07 23.02 4.45
C ARG A 99 3.60 22.25 3.22
N VAL A 100 4.33 22.40 2.12
CA VAL A 100 4.02 21.77 0.85
C VAL A 100 4.68 20.39 0.79
N SER A 101 3.90 19.42 0.37
CA SER A 101 4.38 18.09 0.00
C SER A 101 4.68 18.06 -1.48
N ILE A 102 5.91 17.71 -1.85
CA ILE A 102 6.32 17.62 -3.26
C ILE A 102 6.37 16.16 -3.72
N HIS A 103 5.95 15.92 -4.96
CA HIS A 103 6.00 14.60 -5.56
C HIS A 103 7.40 14.29 -6.08
N LEU A 104 7.99 13.19 -5.65
CA LEU A 104 9.33 12.79 -6.08
C LEU A 104 9.29 11.90 -7.32
N LYS A 105 10.14 12.22 -8.30
CA LYS A 105 10.41 11.35 -9.46
C LYS A 105 11.48 10.33 -9.07
N GLY A 106 11.05 9.18 -8.57
CA GLY A 106 11.96 8.07 -8.23
C GLY A 106 12.11 7.83 -6.72
N LEU A 107 13.14 7.06 -6.37
CA LEU A 107 13.46 6.73 -4.98
C LEU A 107 14.41 7.79 -4.42
N PRO A 108 14.20 8.27 -3.19
CA PRO A 108 15.18 9.13 -2.55
C PRO A 108 16.48 8.35 -2.31
N SER A 109 17.62 8.98 -2.59
CA SER A 109 18.95 8.38 -2.42
C SER A 109 19.21 7.98 -0.96
N ASN A 110 18.72 8.80 -0.04
CA ASN A 110 18.71 8.53 1.39
C ASN A 110 17.29 8.14 1.78
N LEU A 111 16.98 6.84 1.68
CA LEU A 111 15.77 6.29 2.28
C LEU A 111 15.89 6.51 3.79
N ASN A 112 15.28 7.58 4.30
CA ASN A 112 15.12 7.77 5.74
C ASN A 112 14.15 6.69 6.22
N LEU A 113 14.71 5.55 6.63
CA LEU A 113 13.99 4.37 7.09
C LEU A 113 13.85 4.36 8.61
N ASP A 114 14.07 5.51 9.27
CA ASP A 114 13.99 5.60 10.72
C ASP A 114 12.56 5.32 11.21
N PRO A 115 12.35 4.25 12.01
CA PRO A 115 11.04 3.93 12.57
C PRO A 115 10.66 4.85 13.75
N SER A 116 11.60 5.61 14.32
CA SER A 116 11.37 6.47 15.48
C SER A 116 10.64 7.79 15.15
N LEU A 117 10.37 8.03 13.86
CA LEU A 117 9.69 9.25 13.43
C LEU A 117 8.27 9.35 14.01
N PRO A 118 7.85 10.55 14.46
CA PRO A 118 6.52 10.76 15.00
C PRO A 118 5.44 10.43 13.96
N ALA A 119 4.26 10.01 14.42
CA ALA A 119 3.15 9.66 13.53
C ALA A 119 2.78 10.84 12.62
N LEU A 120 2.52 10.55 11.34
CA LEU A 120 2.13 11.56 10.37
C LEU A 120 0.68 12.00 10.60
N VAL A 121 0.47 13.31 10.68
CA VAL A 121 -0.86 13.91 10.80
C VAL A 121 -1.39 14.22 9.39
N TYR A 122 -2.52 13.62 9.01
CA TYR A 122 -3.07 13.71 7.65
C TYR A 122 -3.20 15.15 7.13
N THR A 123 -3.66 16.07 7.96
CA THR A 123 -3.88 17.48 7.60
C THR A 123 -2.59 18.24 7.31
N GLU A 124 -1.45 17.78 7.81
CA GLU A 124 -0.14 18.37 7.52
C GLU A 124 0.46 17.88 6.20
N LEU A 125 -0.02 16.74 5.68
CA LEU A 125 0.56 16.11 4.50
C LEU A 125 -0.07 16.58 3.18
N ILE A 126 -1.33 17.01 3.24
CA ILE A 126 -2.10 17.37 2.05
C ILE A 126 -1.80 18.81 1.64
N ASN A 127 -1.73 19.05 0.33
CA ASN A 127 -1.49 20.38 -0.22
C ASN A 127 -2.80 21.17 -0.37
N PHE A 128 -3.91 20.47 -0.54
CA PHE A 128 -5.22 21.07 -0.78
C PHE A 128 -6.23 20.53 0.22
N GLY A 129 -7.03 21.45 0.79
CA GLY A 129 -8.10 21.09 1.71
C GLY A 129 -9.10 20.13 1.08
N ARG A 130 -9.70 19.25 1.90
CA ARG A 130 -10.71 18.30 1.43
C ARG A 130 -11.98 19.04 1.00
N CYS A 131 -12.57 18.63 -0.12
CA CYS A 131 -13.90 19.09 -0.50
C CYS A 131 -14.94 18.50 0.48
N LYS A 132 -15.61 19.36 1.24
CA LYS A 132 -16.65 18.95 2.22
C LYS A 132 -18.01 18.70 1.56
N LYS A 133 -18.27 19.27 0.38
CA LYS A 133 -19.57 19.24 -0.27
C LYS A 133 -19.67 18.05 -1.22
N ARG A 134 -20.75 17.26 -1.09
CA ARG A 134 -21.04 16.12 -1.98
C ARG A 134 -21.33 16.54 -3.43
N SER A 135 -21.82 17.78 -3.62
CA SER A 135 -22.18 18.35 -4.92
C SER A 135 -21.07 19.18 -5.57
N GLY A 136 -19.94 19.40 -4.89
CA GLY A 136 -18.81 20.14 -5.46
C GLY A 136 -17.97 19.28 -6.40
N SER A 137 -17.27 19.91 -7.34
CA SER A 137 -16.20 19.25 -8.08
C SER A 137 -15.17 18.72 -7.07
N ARG A 138 -15.04 17.39 -6.98
CA ARG A 138 -13.99 16.77 -6.15
C ARG A 138 -12.64 17.16 -6.74
N HIS A 139 -11.63 17.38 -5.92
CA HIS A 139 -10.26 17.60 -6.37
C HIS A 139 -9.29 16.77 -5.56
N CYS A 140 -8.12 16.49 -6.13
CA CYS A 140 -7.12 15.70 -5.44
C CYS A 140 -6.46 16.51 -4.33
N VAL A 141 -6.41 15.98 -3.11
CA VAL A 141 -5.80 16.66 -1.95
C VAL A 141 -4.28 16.85 -2.07
N MET A 142 -3.63 16.13 -2.99
CA MET A 142 -2.18 16.21 -3.20
C MET A 142 -1.79 17.13 -4.36
N CYS A 143 -2.47 17.01 -5.51
CA CYS A 143 -2.11 17.78 -6.72
C CYS A 143 -3.13 18.85 -7.12
N GLY A 144 -4.24 19.00 -6.40
CA GLY A 144 -5.24 20.05 -6.64
C GLY A 144 -6.09 19.85 -7.89
N ARG A 145 -5.73 18.93 -8.79
CA ARG A 145 -6.49 18.66 -10.01
C ARG A 145 -7.90 18.18 -9.69
N SER A 146 -8.89 18.83 -10.30
CA SER A 146 -10.31 18.44 -10.27
C SER A 146 -10.49 17.01 -10.80
N ALA A 147 -11.47 16.29 -10.26
CA ALA A 147 -11.85 14.97 -10.69
C ALA A 147 -12.47 15.05 -12.09
N GLY A 148 -11.90 14.32 -13.04
CA GLY A 148 -12.25 14.39 -14.46
C GLY A 148 -11.02 14.25 -15.34
N GLY A 149 -11.23 13.83 -16.60
CA GLY A 149 -10.15 13.59 -17.56
C GLY A 149 -9.09 12.63 -17.01
N GLU A 150 -7.85 13.09 -16.93
CA GLU A 150 -6.68 12.31 -16.45
C GLU A 150 -6.63 12.16 -14.92
N CYS A 151 -7.36 12.99 -14.17
CA CYS A 151 -7.35 12.97 -12.71
C CYS A 151 -8.49 12.09 -12.17
N VAL A 152 -8.27 10.77 -12.17
CA VAL A 152 -9.22 9.82 -11.61
C VAL A 152 -9.02 9.69 -10.10
N ILE A 153 -10.06 10.04 -9.32
CA ILE A 153 -10.09 9.91 -7.86
C ILE A 153 -11.03 8.77 -7.46
N PRO A 154 -10.50 7.59 -7.11
CA PRO A 154 -11.33 6.49 -6.65
C PRO A 154 -12.10 6.87 -5.38
N THR A 155 -13.37 6.48 -5.30
CA THR A 155 -14.23 6.72 -4.14
C THR A 155 -13.60 6.23 -2.83
N GLN A 156 -12.78 5.17 -2.91
CA GLN A 156 -12.13 4.56 -1.76
C GLN A 156 -10.84 5.27 -1.28
N ASN A 157 -10.29 6.21 -2.07
CA ASN A 157 -8.94 6.75 -1.85
C ASN A 157 -8.88 8.08 -1.08
N LYS A 158 -9.92 8.43 -0.30
CA LYS A 158 -9.98 9.65 0.52
C LYS A 158 -9.49 10.92 -0.22
N ASP A 159 -9.97 11.11 -1.45
CA ASP A 159 -9.65 12.28 -2.28
C ASP A 159 -8.20 12.29 -2.84
N VAL A 160 -7.50 11.15 -2.85
CA VAL A 160 -6.20 10.97 -3.52
C VAL A 160 -6.40 10.33 -4.91
N CYS A 161 -5.89 10.96 -5.97
CA CYS A 161 -6.01 10.43 -7.33
C CYS A 161 -5.03 9.29 -7.61
N ASN A 162 -5.28 8.52 -8.68
CA ASN A 162 -4.45 7.38 -9.08
C ASN A 162 -2.98 7.74 -9.32
N VAL A 163 -2.70 8.96 -9.81
CA VAL A 163 -1.32 9.41 -10.00
C VAL A 163 -0.65 9.62 -8.64
N CYS A 164 -1.29 10.41 -7.76
CA CYS A 164 -0.75 10.76 -6.46
C CYS A 164 -0.64 9.57 -5.49
N ASP A 165 -1.50 8.55 -5.64
CA ASP A 165 -1.50 7.37 -4.78
C ASP A 165 -0.34 6.39 -5.08
N THR A 166 0.30 6.53 -6.24
CA THR A 166 1.47 5.73 -6.65
C THR A 166 2.80 6.43 -6.37
N GLY A 167 2.79 7.74 -6.12
CA GLY A 167 3.96 8.57 -5.87
C GLY A 167 4.63 8.37 -4.51
N ILE A 168 5.90 8.78 -4.40
CA ILE A 168 6.54 9.08 -3.11
C ILE A 168 6.49 10.59 -2.93
N TRP A 169 6.16 11.04 -1.74
CA TRP A 169 6.04 12.46 -1.42
C TRP A 169 7.05 12.86 -0.36
N LEU A 170 7.60 14.07 -0.48
CA LEU A 170 8.48 14.68 0.51
C LEU A 170 7.73 15.84 1.17
N LEU A 171 7.56 15.77 2.48
CA LEU A 171 7.09 16.88 3.30
C LEU A 171 8.26 17.83 3.58
N MET A 172 8.29 18.98 2.92
CA MET A 172 9.45 19.87 2.86
C MET A 172 9.96 20.29 4.25
N TYR A 173 9.11 20.88 5.09
CA TYR A 173 9.55 21.44 6.38
C TYR A 173 10.05 20.41 7.41
N LYS A 174 9.58 19.15 7.34
CA LYS A 174 10.07 18.06 8.22
C LYS A 174 11.16 17.21 7.56
N ASN A 175 11.42 17.41 6.27
CA ASN A 175 12.26 16.53 5.45
C ASN A 175 11.86 15.03 5.59
N VAL A 176 10.56 14.75 5.60
CA VAL A 176 10.02 13.39 5.79
C VAL A 176 9.43 12.85 4.50
N HIS A 177 9.84 11.64 4.14
CA HIS A 177 9.32 10.91 3.01
C HIS A 177 8.12 10.06 3.40
N PHE A 178 7.04 10.16 2.64
CA PHE A 178 5.81 9.42 2.91
C PHE A 178 5.13 8.94 1.64
N LYS A 179 4.20 7.99 1.80
CA LYS A 179 3.50 7.34 0.69
C LYS A 179 2.09 6.90 1.10
N TRP A 180 1.15 6.96 0.15
CA TRP A 180 -0.20 6.42 0.35
C TRP A 180 -0.20 4.89 0.31
N CYS A 181 -0.77 4.25 1.32
CA CYS A 181 -0.98 2.80 1.33
C CYS A 181 -2.41 2.45 0.90
N LYS A 182 -2.57 1.73 -0.22
CA LYS A 182 -3.89 1.27 -0.71
C LYS A 182 -4.56 0.26 0.23
N GLY A 183 -3.80 -0.43 1.08
CA GLY A 183 -4.34 -1.41 2.02
C GLY A 183 -5.06 -0.78 3.20
N CYS A 184 -4.38 0.11 3.94
CA CYS A 184 -4.96 0.78 5.11
C CYS A 184 -5.60 2.15 4.79
N LYS A 185 -5.46 2.66 3.56
CA LYS A 185 -6.00 3.95 3.09
C LYS A 185 -5.54 5.12 3.97
N LYS A 186 -4.23 5.15 4.24
CA LYS A 186 -3.53 6.17 5.02
C LYS A 186 -2.20 6.52 4.35
N PHE A 187 -1.75 7.75 4.56
CA PHE A 187 -0.35 8.11 4.35
C PHE A 187 0.49 7.51 5.47
N LEU A 188 1.62 6.91 5.11
CA LEU A 188 2.57 6.32 6.03
C LEU A 188 3.97 6.78 5.66
N HIS A 189 4.85 6.79 6.66
CA HIS A 189 6.28 6.96 6.45
C HIS A 189 6.82 5.94 5.46
N LEU A 190 7.88 6.31 4.75
CA LEU A 190 8.47 5.46 3.73
C LEU A 190 9.05 4.15 4.33
N HIS A 191 9.49 4.17 5.59
CA HIS A 191 9.96 2.97 6.31
C HIS A 191 8.89 1.87 6.39
N ALA A 192 7.59 2.22 6.38
CA ALA A 192 6.51 1.24 6.42
C ALA A 192 6.42 0.38 5.15
N PHE A 193 7.23 0.68 4.13
CA PHE A 193 7.34 -0.03 2.85
C PHE A 193 8.75 -0.62 2.63
N ALA A 194 9.59 -0.63 3.67
CA ALA A 194 11.01 -0.96 3.61
C ALA A 194 11.30 -2.31 2.95
N GLN A 195 10.50 -3.36 3.22
CA GLN A 195 10.77 -4.69 2.65
C GLN A 195 10.76 -4.68 1.12
N LYS A 196 9.79 -4.00 0.51
CA LYS A 196 9.69 -3.94 -0.96
C LYS A 196 10.62 -2.89 -1.55
N LEU A 197 10.74 -1.73 -0.90
CA LEU A 197 11.62 -0.67 -1.37
C LEU A 197 13.09 -1.12 -1.35
N GLY A 198 13.52 -1.82 -0.30
CA GLY A 198 14.85 -2.41 -0.22
C GLY A 198 15.09 -3.43 -1.34
N ALA A 199 14.10 -4.25 -1.70
CA ALA A 199 14.21 -5.18 -2.83
C ALA A 199 14.31 -4.44 -4.18
N VAL A 200 13.65 -3.29 -4.32
CA VAL A 200 13.76 -2.43 -5.50
C VAL A 200 15.13 -1.77 -5.56
N ALA A 201 15.62 -1.21 -4.45
CA ALA A 201 16.92 -0.54 -4.38
C ALA A 201 18.08 -1.49 -4.68
N LYS A 202 17.96 -2.77 -4.30
CA LYS A 202 18.96 -3.82 -4.59
C LYS A 202 18.91 -4.37 -6.02
N SER A 203 17.85 -4.06 -6.79
CA SER A 203 17.76 -4.59 -8.15
C SER A 203 18.76 -3.89 -9.07
N LYS A 204 19.63 -4.66 -9.73
CA LYS A 204 20.65 -4.12 -10.65
C LYS A 204 19.96 -3.32 -11.77
N PRO A 205 20.47 -2.11 -12.11
CA PRO A 205 20.06 -1.42 -13.32
C PRO A 205 20.21 -2.35 -14.52
N GLY A 206 19.14 -2.54 -15.31
CA GLY A 206 19.15 -3.39 -16.51
C GLY A 206 18.68 -4.83 -16.35
N ALA A 207 18.43 -5.32 -15.13
CA ALA A 207 17.95 -6.70 -14.94
C ALA A 207 16.50 -6.95 -15.41
N LYS A 208 15.70 -5.89 -15.59
CA LYS A 208 14.34 -5.96 -16.13
C LYS A 208 14.08 -4.77 -17.06
N LYS A 209 13.40 -5.01 -18.18
CA LYS A 209 12.88 -3.95 -19.06
C LYS A 209 11.82 -3.15 -18.29
N GLY A 210 12.18 -1.96 -17.82
CA GLY A 210 11.26 -0.96 -17.27
C GLY A 210 11.61 -0.46 -15.86
N PRO A 211 11.05 0.69 -15.45
CA PRO A 211 11.27 1.26 -14.13
C PRO A 211 10.71 0.32 -13.04
N PRO A 212 11.40 0.18 -11.91
CA PRO A 212 10.94 -0.70 -10.85
C PRO A 212 9.61 -0.21 -10.28
N LYS A 213 8.64 -1.13 -10.19
CA LYS A 213 7.31 -0.84 -9.63
C LYS A 213 7.41 -0.54 -8.13
N GLN A 214 7.05 0.67 -7.75
CA GLN A 214 6.94 1.10 -6.36
C GLN A 214 5.85 0.29 -5.61
N PRO A 215 6.02 0.02 -4.31
CA PRO A 215 5.02 -0.71 -3.55
C PRO A 215 3.74 0.10 -3.33
N THR A 216 2.57 -0.53 -3.51
CA THR A 216 1.25 0.10 -3.29
C THR A 216 0.66 -0.18 -1.90
N LYS A 217 1.22 -1.13 -1.15
CA LYS A 217 0.78 -1.53 0.18
C LYS A 217 1.99 -1.55 1.13
N CYS A 218 1.81 -1.11 2.37
CA CYS A 218 2.82 -1.21 3.41
C CYS A 218 3.07 -2.66 3.83
N ASP A 219 4.16 -2.89 4.55
CA ASP A 219 4.63 -4.22 4.91
C ASP A 219 3.64 -4.94 5.83
N ILE A 220 2.98 -4.22 6.74
CA ILE A 220 1.90 -4.75 7.59
C ILE A 220 0.72 -5.24 6.75
N CYS A 221 0.21 -4.42 5.82
CA CYS A 221 -0.91 -4.81 4.96
C CYS A 221 -0.53 -5.96 4.01
N ARG A 222 0.74 -6.04 3.60
CA ARG A 222 1.25 -7.16 2.80
C ARG A 222 1.33 -8.44 3.62
N GLY A 223 1.77 -8.36 4.88
CA GLY A 223 1.74 -9.47 5.84
C GLY A 223 0.33 -10.03 5.97
N ARG A 224 -0.62 -9.18 6.39
CA ARG A 224 -2.04 -9.57 6.51
C ARG A 224 -2.61 -10.21 5.25
N GLY A 225 -2.26 -9.69 4.06
CA GLY A 225 -2.69 -10.27 2.80
C GLY A 225 -2.11 -11.67 2.52
N ARG A 226 -0.84 -11.91 2.89
CA ARG A 226 -0.23 -13.24 2.79
C ARG A 226 -0.83 -14.23 3.78
N ASP A 227 -1.14 -13.76 4.99
CA ASP A 227 -1.71 -14.62 6.03
C ASP A 227 -3.14 -15.03 5.70
N ALA A 228 -3.96 -14.09 5.23
CA ALA A 228 -5.30 -14.38 4.72
C ALA A 228 -5.28 -15.35 3.53
N TYR A 229 -4.30 -15.22 2.62
CA TYR A 229 -4.11 -16.15 1.51
C TYR A 229 -3.74 -17.56 2.00
N ARG A 230 -2.81 -17.66 2.97
CA ARG A 230 -2.40 -18.93 3.57
C ARG A 230 -3.57 -19.63 4.26
N ALA A 231 -4.33 -18.89 5.09
CA ALA A 231 -5.51 -19.41 5.76
C ALA A 231 -6.59 -19.88 4.78
N LYS A 232 -6.88 -19.10 3.73
CA LYS A 232 -7.86 -19.50 2.70
C LYS A 232 -7.42 -20.77 1.96
N ARG A 233 -6.12 -20.89 1.68
CA ARG A 233 -5.57 -22.09 1.03
C ARG A 233 -5.66 -23.31 1.93
N GLU A 234 -5.35 -23.17 3.22
CA GLU A 234 -5.48 -24.25 4.20
C GLU A 234 -6.93 -24.72 4.34
N GLN A 235 -7.88 -23.77 4.46
CA GLN A 235 -9.32 -24.09 4.47
C GLN A 235 -9.77 -24.84 3.22
N ALA A 236 -9.30 -24.43 2.03
CA ALA A 236 -9.63 -25.12 0.78
C ALA A 236 -9.06 -26.55 0.74
N LEU A 237 -7.86 -26.77 1.27
CA LEU A 237 -7.26 -28.10 1.37
C LEU A 237 -8.01 -28.99 2.38
N THR A 238 -8.36 -28.44 3.55
CA THR A 238 -9.17 -29.14 4.55
C THR A 238 -10.55 -29.49 3.99
N GLN A 239 -11.19 -28.58 3.26
CA GLN A 239 -12.48 -28.83 2.62
C GLN A 239 -12.37 -29.91 1.54
N ALA A 240 -11.32 -29.90 0.72
CA ALA A 240 -11.06 -30.93 -0.29
C ALA A 240 -10.77 -32.31 0.33
N ALA A 241 -10.08 -32.35 1.46
CA ALA A 241 -9.83 -33.59 2.20
C ALA A 241 -11.13 -34.18 2.80
N LEU A 242 -12.02 -33.32 3.30
CA LEU A 242 -13.29 -33.76 3.92
C LEU A 242 -14.33 -34.24 2.90
N HIS A 243 -14.40 -33.64 1.71
CA HIS A 243 -15.43 -33.98 0.72
C HIS A 243 -14.98 -35.06 -0.27
N GLY A 244 -13.76 -35.59 -0.12
CA GLY A 244 -13.13 -36.48 -1.08
C GLY A 244 -12.99 -35.84 -2.47
N PRO A 245 -12.28 -36.48 -3.41
CA PRO A 245 -12.44 -36.15 -4.81
C PRO A 245 -13.90 -36.44 -5.15
N SER A 246 -14.70 -35.39 -5.39
CA SER A 246 -16.03 -35.58 -5.97
C SER A 246 -15.81 -36.23 -7.33
N THR A 247 -15.94 -37.55 -7.38
CA THR A 247 -16.07 -38.29 -8.62
C THR A 247 -17.43 -37.91 -9.17
N THR A 248 -17.52 -36.72 -9.76
CA THR A 248 -18.57 -36.43 -10.72
C THR A 248 -18.29 -37.35 -11.90
N VAL A 249 -18.72 -38.61 -11.76
CA VAL A 249 -18.87 -39.52 -12.88
C VAL A 249 -19.86 -38.82 -13.78
N LYS A 250 -19.35 -38.19 -14.84
CA LYS A 250 -20.16 -37.66 -15.92
C LYS A 250 -20.71 -38.90 -16.61
N SER A 251 -21.82 -39.44 -16.08
CA SER A 251 -22.61 -40.45 -16.74
C SER A 251 -23.04 -39.81 -18.05
N GLN A 252 -22.32 -40.14 -19.13
CA GLN A 252 -22.81 -39.92 -20.48
C GLN A 252 -24.05 -40.80 -20.58
N GLU A 253 -25.22 -40.18 -20.58
CA GLU A 253 -26.42 -40.83 -21.09
C GLU A 253 -26.12 -41.16 -22.57
N PRO A 254 -26.24 -42.44 -22.98
CA PRO A 254 -26.11 -42.78 -24.38
C PRO A 254 -27.27 -42.14 -25.13
N ASP A 255 -26.94 -41.35 -26.16
CA ASP A 255 -27.91 -40.80 -27.11
C ASP A 255 -28.72 -41.97 -27.71
N GLU A 256 -30.03 -41.95 -27.46
CA GLU A 256 -31.00 -42.88 -28.00
C GLU A 256 -31.19 -42.56 -29.49
N GLU A 257 -30.65 -43.43 -30.35
CA GLU A 257 -30.80 -43.41 -31.80
C GLU A 257 -32.27 -43.73 -32.14
N VAL A 258 -33.05 -42.73 -32.57
CA VAL A 258 -34.42 -42.91 -33.07
C VAL A 258 -34.35 -43.07 -34.58
N GLU A 259 -34.72 -44.27 -35.05
CA GLU A 259 -34.92 -44.67 -36.45
C GLU A 259 -36.32 -44.28 -36.96
#